data_AF-A0A511AYA2-F1
#
_entry.id   AF-A0A511AYA2-F1
#
_cell.length_a   1.000
_cell.length_b   1.000
_cell.length_c   1.000
_cell.angle_alpha   90.00
_cell.angle_beta   90.00
_cell.angle_gamma   90.00
#
_symmetry.space_group_name_H-M   'P 1'
#
loop_
_entity.id
_entity.type
_entity.pdbx_description
1 polymer ?
#
loop_
_entity_poly.entity_id
_entity_poly.type
_entity_poly.pdbx_seq_one_letter_code
_entity_poly.pdbx_strand_id
1 'polypeptide(L)'
;MHDIVTRHVRLMCGGTVLSDAWNWYVPSRLTGEMNRLLTETDTPFGRAVHETHFHRKLLESIVPEPSSKIVLENRALLLRASDHAPIALVVENYTPAALKSHINSD
;
A
#
# COMPACT_ATOMS: atom_id res chain seq x y z
N MET A 1 2.11 -7.61 22.93
CA MET A 1 1.47 -6.57 22.10
C MET A 1 2.52 -6.12 21.10
N HIS A 2 2.20 -6.02 19.81
CA HIS A 2 3.14 -5.52 18.81
C HIS A 2 2.88 -4.04 18.57
N ASP A 3 3.93 -3.24 18.44
CA ASP A 3 3.80 -1.86 17.98
C ASP A 3 3.35 -1.83 16.52
N ILE A 4 2.52 -0.84 16.19
CA ILE A 4 2.01 -0.61 14.83
C ILE A 4 2.45 0.78 14.40
N VAL A 5 3.07 0.87 13.22
CA VAL A 5 3.45 2.13 12.61
C VAL A 5 2.57 2.39 11.39
N THR A 6 2.13 3.64 11.25
CA THR A 6 1.26 4.08 10.15
C THR A 6 2.06 4.88 9.12
N ARG A 7 1.87 4.58 7.84
CA ARG A 7 2.35 5.40 6.72
C ARG A 7 1.19 5.75 5.81
N HIS A 8 1.11 7.03 5.45
CA HIS A 8 0.20 7.55 4.44
C HIS A 8 1.01 7.85 3.18
N VAL A 9 0.56 7.35 2.04
CA VAL A 9 1.27 7.47 0.76
C VAL A 9 0.30 7.75 -0.38
N ARG A 10 0.75 8.49 -1.37
CA ARG A 10 0.02 8.70 -2.62
C ARG A 10 0.79 8.11 -3.79
N LEU A 11 0.12 7.30 -4.59
CA LEU A 11 0.62 6.89 -5.90
C LEU A 11 0.28 8.00 -6.90
N MET A 12 1.31 8.56 -7.54
CA MET A 12 1.17 9.66 -8.47
C MET A 12 1.70 9.32 -9.86
N CYS A 13 1.08 9.90 -10.88
CA CYS A 13 1.60 9.98 -12.25
C CYS A 13 1.65 11.46 -12.64
N GLY A 14 2.86 12.02 -12.76
CA GLY A 14 3.05 13.47 -12.80
C GLY A 14 2.41 14.15 -11.59
N GLY A 15 1.61 15.19 -11.83
CA GLY A 15 0.82 15.87 -10.78
C GLY A 15 -0.51 15.18 -10.41
N THR A 16 -0.84 14.04 -11.00
CA THR A 16 -2.13 13.36 -10.82
C THR A 16 -2.04 12.26 -9.77
N VAL A 17 -2.93 12.28 -8.77
CA VAL A 17 -3.03 11.21 -7.77
C VAL A 17 -3.89 10.08 -8.33
N LEU A 18 -3.29 8.89 -8.44
CA LEU A 18 -3.97 7.67 -8.88
C LEU A 18 -4.55 6.90 -7.69
N SER A 19 -3.84 6.87 -6.57
CA SER A 19 -4.28 6.20 -5.36
C SER A 19 -3.82 6.94 -4.11
N ASP A 20 -4.68 6.98 -3.10
CA ASP A 20 -4.40 7.46 -1.76
C ASP A 20 -4.46 6.27 -0.79
N ALA A 21 -3.37 5.97 -0.07
CA ALA A 21 -3.25 4.70 0.62
C ALA A 21 -2.62 4.81 2.02
N TRP A 22 -3.04 3.91 2.90
CA TRP A 22 -2.49 3.74 4.23
C TRP A 22 -1.89 2.35 4.40
N ASN A 23 -0.73 2.30 5.04
CA ASN A 23 -0.08 1.07 5.46
C ASN A 23 0.07 1.11 6.99
N TRP A 24 -0.58 0.17 7.68
CA TRP A 24 -0.34 -0.10 9.11
C TRP A 24 0.50 -1.35 9.22
N TYR A 25 1.78 -1.19 9.55
CA TYR A 25 2.74 -2.30 9.55
C TYR A 25 3.31 -2.56 10.93
N VAL A 26 3.83 -3.77 11.12
CA VAL A 26 4.40 -4.24 12.38
C VAL A 26 5.93 -4.27 12.27
N PRO A 27 6.67 -3.27 12.83
CA PRO A 27 8.12 -3.16 12.65
C PRO A 27 8.89 -4.37 13.14
N SER A 28 8.41 -5.02 14.21
CA SER A 28 9.04 -6.22 14.77
C SER A 28 8.94 -7.45 13.85
N ARG A 29 8.21 -7.37 12.73
CA ARG A 29 8.13 -8.40 11.69
C ARG A 29 8.95 -8.05 10.44
N LEU A 30 9.68 -6.95 10.46
CA LEU A 30 10.57 -6.52 9.38
C LEU A 30 12.02 -6.53 9.84
N THR A 31 12.96 -6.54 8.91
CA THR A 31 14.38 -6.38 9.24
C THR A 31 14.69 -4.94 9.62
N GLY A 32 15.82 -4.71 10.30
CA GLY A 32 16.28 -3.35 10.61
C GLY A 32 16.43 -2.47 9.36
N GLU A 33 16.95 -3.03 8.27
CA GLU A 33 17.11 -2.32 7.00
C GLU A 33 15.77 -1.96 6.35
N MET A 34 14.79 -2.87 6.38
CA MET A 34 13.43 -2.57 5.89
C MET A 34 12.81 -1.40 6.68
N ASN A 35 12.91 -1.44 8.01
CA ASN A 35 12.41 -0.38 8.87
C ASN A 35 13.13 0.95 8.63
N ARG A 36 14.44 0.91 8.39
CA ARG A 36 15.25 2.09 8.05
C ARG A 36 14.82 2.70 6.72
N LEU A 37 14.71 1.90 5.65
CA LEU A 37 14.24 2.35 4.34
C LEU A 37 12.85 3.00 4.43
N LEU A 38 11.94 2.38 5.18
CA LEU A 38 10.63 2.96 5.42
C LEU A 38 10.79 4.31 6.15
N THR A 39 11.49 4.36 7.28
CA THR A 39 11.50 5.57 8.14
C THR A 39 12.25 6.76 7.53
N GLU A 40 13.32 6.50 6.76
CA GLU A 40 14.25 7.53 6.29
C GLU A 40 14.01 7.96 4.84
N THR A 41 13.15 7.27 4.10
CA THR A 41 12.96 7.51 2.67
C THR A 41 11.50 7.43 2.22
N ASP A 42 11.26 7.92 1.00
CA ASP A 42 9.97 7.80 0.29
C ASP A 42 9.85 6.49 -0.50
N THR A 43 10.67 5.48 -0.20
CA THR A 43 10.58 4.17 -0.85
C THR A 43 9.18 3.57 -0.67
N PRO A 44 8.51 3.11 -1.76
CA PRO A 44 7.21 2.48 -1.66
C PRO A 44 7.22 1.27 -0.73
N PHE A 45 6.18 1.11 0.10
CA PHE A 45 6.13 0.07 1.14
C PHE A 45 6.44 -1.32 0.59
N GLY A 46 5.72 -1.74 -0.46
CA GLY A 46 5.90 -3.06 -1.08
C GLY A 46 7.30 -3.29 -1.65
N ARG A 47 8.00 -2.23 -2.08
CA ARG A 47 9.40 -2.33 -2.52
C ARG A 47 10.33 -2.51 -1.33
N ALA A 48 10.15 -1.72 -0.27
CA ALA A 48 10.97 -1.79 0.92
C ALA A 48 10.91 -3.18 1.58
N VAL A 49 9.74 -3.83 1.57
CA VAL A 49 9.53 -5.15 2.19
C VAL A 49 9.56 -6.32 1.19
N HIS A 50 10.04 -6.10 -0.04
CA HIS A 50 9.99 -7.11 -1.11
C HIS A 50 10.62 -8.46 -0.70
N GLU A 51 11.72 -8.43 0.05
CA GLU A 51 12.44 -9.63 0.50
C GLU A 51 11.66 -10.48 1.53
N THR A 52 10.50 -10.01 2.03
CA THR A 52 9.60 -10.88 2.80
C THR A 52 8.79 -11.82 1.88
N HIS A 53 8.90 -11.64 0.56
CA HIS A 53 8.13 -12.31 -0.49
C HIS A 53 6.64 -12.37 -0.17
N PHE A 54 6.09 -11.27 0.35
CA PHE A 54 4.74 -11.29 0.93
C PHE A 54 3.67 -11.69 -0.09
N HIS A 55 2.64 -12.37 0.40
CA HIS A 55 1.41 -12.63 -0.32
C HIS A 55 0.35 -11.62 0.09
N ARG A 56 -0.35 -11.04 -0.89
CA ARG A 56 -1.48 -10.13 -0.63
C ARG A 56 -2.76 -10.95 -0.49
N LYS A 57 -3.41 -10.85 0.67
CA LYS A 57 -4.76 -11.39 0.91
C LYS A 57 -5.76 -10.25 0.90
N LEU A 58 -6.56 -10.16 -0.16
CA LEU A 58 -7.68 -9.23 -0.21
C LEU A 58 -8.68 -9.58 0.90
N LEU A 59 -9.08 -8.58 1.68
CA LEU A 59 -10.11 -8.68 2.69
C LEU A 59 -11.44 -8.14 2.14
N GLU A 60 -11.38 -6.99 1.49
CA GLU A 60 -12.56 -6.27 1.01
C GLU A 60 -12.23 -5.45 -0.23
N SER A 61 -13.21 -5.31 -1.11
CA SER A 61 -13.17 -4.45 -2.28
C SER A 61 -14.52 -3.75 -2.40
N ILE A 62 -14.53 -2.44 -2.23
CA ILE A 62 -15.72 -1.61 -2.20
C ILE A 62 -15.70 -0.70 -3.42
N VAL A 63 -16.81 -0.66 -4.15
CA VAL A 63 -17.08 0.39 -5.14
C VAL A 63 -17.96 1.43 -4.45
N PRO A 64 -17.45 2.63 -4.13
CA PRO A 64 -18.23 3.65 -3.46
C PRO A 64 -19.34 4.22 -4.35
N GLU A 65 -20.23 5.03 -3.76
CA GLU A 65 -21.27 5.73 -4.52
C GLU A 65 -20.69 6.64 -5.62
N PRO A 66 -21.44 6.87 -6.73
CA PRO A 66 -20.93 7.64 -7.87
C PRO A 66 -20.47 9.07 -7.58
N SER A 67 -20.94 9.68 -6.50
CA SER A 67 -20.53 11.03 -6.05
C SER A 67 -19.17 11.05 -5.36
N SER A 68 -18.62 9.89 -5.03
CA SER A 68 -17.32 9.73 -4.38
C SER A 68 -16.17 10.16 -5.30
N LYS A 69 -15.10 10.67 -4.70
CA LYS A 69 -13.81 10.91 -5.39
C LYS A 69 -13.01 9.62 -5.58
N ILE A 70 -13.48 8.50 -5.04
CA ILE A 70 -12.85 7.18 -5.06
C ILE A 70 -13.73 6.24 -5.88
N VAL A 71 -13.13 5.51 -6.83
CA VAL A 71 -13.82 4.52 -7.69
C VAL A 71 -13.68 3.10 -7.17
N LEU A 72 -12.67 2.84 -6.34
CA LEU A 72 -12.41 1.55 -5.73
C LEU A 72 -11.63 1.76 -4.43
N GLU A 73 -12.13 1.18 -3.34
CA GLU A 73 -11.37 0.98 -2.12
C GLU A 73 -11.01 -0.50 -2.00
N ASN A 74 -9.73 -0.81 -1.83
CA ASN A 74 -9.29 -2.16 -1.49
C ASN A 74 -8.71 -2.20 -0.08
N ARG A 75 -9.05 -3.25 0.68
CA ARG A 75 -8.44 -3.58 1.98
C ARG A 75 -7.75 -4.92 1.88
N ALA A 76 -6.49 -5.00 2.27
CA ALA A 76 -5.73 -6.25 2.17
C ALA A 76 -4.70 -6.41 3.29
N LEU A 77 -4.45 -7.66 3.68
CA LEU A 77 -3.28 -8.01 4.48
C LEU A 77 -2.11 -8.36 3.56
N LEU A 78 -0.91 -7.94 3.95
CA LEU A 78 0.34 -8.49 3.42
C LEU A 78 0.85 -9.53 4.40
N LEU A 79 0.98 -10.77 3.94
CA LEU A 79 1.38 -11.93 4.75
C LEU A 79 2.79 -12.37 4.31
N ARG A 80 3.75 -12.39 5.22
CA ARG A 80 5.12 -12.84 4.92
C ARG A 80 5.13 -14.30 4.46
N ALA A 81 5.87 -14.63 3.41
CA ALA A 81 5.85 -15.98 2.84
C ALA A 81 6.36 -17.06 3.79
N SER A 82 7.35 -16.75 4.64
CA SER A 82 8.02 -17.75 5.48
C SER A 82 7.10 -18.37 6.54
N ASP A 83 6.11 -17.62 7.04
CA ASP A 83 5.31 -18.02 8.21
C ASP A 83 3.86 -17.50 8.18
N HIS A 84 3.45 -16.85 7.08
CA HIS A 84 2.14 -16.19 6.93
C HIS A 84 1.84 -15.13 7.99
N ALA A 85 2.84 -14.66 8.74
CA ALA A 85 2.64 -13.59 9.71
C ALA A 85 2.20 -12.31 8.97
N PRO A 86 1.15 -11.60 9.43
CA PRO A 86 0.73 -10.37 8.77
C PRO A 86 1.76 -9.27 9.04
N ILE A 87 2.41 -8.76 8.00
CA ILE A 87 3.39 -7.68 8.13
C ILE A 87 2.75 -6.30 8.03
N ALA A 88 1.63 -6.19 7.31
CA ALA A 88 0.88 -4.96 7.17
C ALA A 88 -0.61 -5.19 6.86
N LEU A 89 -1.45 -4.23 7.28
CA LEU A 89 -2.75 -3.96 6.69
C LEU A 89 -2.61 -2.77 5.74
N VAL A 90 -3.22 -2.89 4.56
CA VAL A 90 -3.16 -1.88 3.51
C VAL A 90 -4.58 -1.51 3.11
N VAL A 91 -4.87 -0.21 3.06
CA VAL A 91 -6.11 0.35 2.53
C VAL A 91 -5.75 1.28 1.38
N GLU A 92 -6.29 1.01 0.20
CA GLU A 92 -5.96 1.70 -1.05
C GLU A 92 -7.23 2.31 -1.64
N ASN A 93 -7.26 3.63 -1.73
CA ASN A 93 -8.36 4.38 -2.32
C ASN A 93 -7.95 4.87 -3.71
N TYR A 94 -8.45 4.21 -4.75
CA TYR A 94 -8.16 4.58 -6.14
C TYR A 94 -9.08 5.68 -6.62
N THR A 95 -8.51 6.71 -7.25
CA THR A 95 -9.27 7.80 -7.87
C THR A 95 -9.71 7.40 -9.28
N PRO A 96 -10.67 8.11 -9.91
CA PRO A 96 -11.01 7.88 -11.31
C PRO A 96 -9.82 7.96 -12.27
N ALA A 97 -8.76 8.69 -11.91
CA ALA A 97 -7.56 8.79 -12.73
C ALA A 97 -6.82 7.45 -12.88
N ALA A 98 -6.92 6.55 -11.90
CA ALA A 98 -6.29 5.22 -11.95
C ALA A 98 -6.82 4.34 -13.10
N LEU A 99 -8.02 4.62 -13.62
CA LEU A 99 -8.62 3.89 -14.73
C LEU A 99 -8.25 4.46 -16.10
N LYS A 100 -7.65 5.65 -16.15
CA LYS A 100 -7.25 6.28 -17.41
C LYS A 100 -5.94 5.67 -17.89
N SER A 101 -5.87 5.33 -19.17
CA SER A 101 -4.61 4.91 -19.77
C SER A 101 -3.66 6.10 -19.83
N HIS A 102 -2.58 6.05 -19.04
CA HIS A 102 -1.46 6.97 -19.17
C HIS A 102 -0.50 6.41 -20.22
N ILE A 103 -0.92 6.42 -21.49
CA ILE A 103 0.01 6.20 -22.60
C ILE A 103 0.92 7.42 -22.63
N ASN A 104 2.21 7.21 -22.35
CA ASN A 104 3.24 8.23 -22.53
C ASN A 104 3.12 8.77 -23.96
N SER A 105 2.68 10.02 -24.09
CA SER A 105 2.98 10.82 -25.27
C SER A 105 4.23 11.61 -24.89
N ASP A 106 5.40 11.00 -25.12
CA ASP A 106 6.71 11.62 -25.32
C ASP A 106 7.68 10.56 -25.85
#